data_AF-A0A8B6DPC2-F1
#
_entry.id   AF-A0A8B6DPC2-F1
#
_cell.length_a   1.000
_cell.length_b   1.000
_cell.length_c   1.000
_cell.angle_alpha   90.00
_cell.angle_beta   90.00
_cell.angle_gamma   90.00
#
_symmetry.space_group_name_H-M   'P 1'
#
loop_
_entity.id
_entity.type
_entity.pdbx_description
1 polymer ?
#
loop_
_entity_poly.entity_id
_entity_poly.type
_entity_poly.pdbx_seq_one_letter_code
_entity_poly.pdbx_strand_id
1 'polypeptide(L)'
;MEVGNVFIYITVILSSFTSLVHSLRISNKTYIEIQGKACFRRMNGTHQIGCSSETKGNVGILYHITGDNDTEWLLKKGPNKPYIVLLNSLQFKLDFVKKLKSSGKVNGIIVIHVLQNETLTPFPPEGFSPDSSCPNDRYGLYHEDKNYGNCQNVTWNPVGHGMMFEDFDKFPIFVVINQTEVDILIQDCYEKYNKPLPDGSVREYPLCAVQLKDTMSGAKDAKTCYRRTQVPTNLNPDTYCDPLGDHNVIATIKAVPNQDVYPNKSVIVAAARLDSFSMFENIYPSADNHVTGIVGLLAAAEALSKYKDDIINNNDTRDILCYFYICLTDILNSFKHS
;
A
#
# COMPACT_ATOMS: atom_id res chain seq x y z
N MET A 1 47.52 21.01 -53.49
CA MET A 1 46.13 20.57 -53.32
C MET A 1 45.99 19.24 -52.55
N GLU A 2 47.06 18.68 -51.95
CA GLU A 2 47.00 17.34 -51.34
C GLU A 2 46.96 17.33 -49.80
N VAL A 3 47.40 18.39 -49.12
CA VAL A 3 47.52 18.40 -47.64
C VAL A 3 46.16 18.61 -46.94
N GLY A 4 45.23 19.34 -47.55
CA GLY A 4 43.92 19.64 -46.97
C GLY A 4 42.99 18.41 -46.89
N ASN A 5 43.05 17.52 -47.89
CA ASN A 5 42.22 16.32 -47.90
C ASN A 5 42.67 15.31 -46.83
N VAL A 6 43.97 15.17 -46.60
CA VAL A 6 44.51 14.28 -45.56
C VAL A 6 44.06 14.72 -44.16
N PHE A 7 44.02 16.04 -43.90
CA PHE A 7 43.56 16.57 -42.62
C PHE A 7 42.06 16.31 -42.37
N ILE A 8 41.24 16.39 -43.43
CA ILE A 8 39.81 16.08 -43.37
C ILE A 8 39.59 14.58 -43.11
N TYR A 9 40.33 13.69 -43.79
CA TYR A 9 40.23 12.26 -43.53
C TYR A 9 40.65 11.89 -42.11
N ILE A 10 41.72 12.49 -41.58
CA ILE A 10 42.17 12.24 -40.20
C ILE A 10 41.13 12.74 -39.18
N THR A 11 40.55 13.91 -39.39
CA THR A 11 39.51 14.45 -38.47
C THR A 11 38.21 13.66 -38.54
N VAL A 12 37.78 13.21 -39.73
CA VAL A 12 36.62 12.32 -39.88
C VAL A 12 36.86 10.97 -39.20
N ILE A 13 38.03 10.36 -39.39
CA ILE A 13 38.39 9.11 -38.70
C ILE A 13 38.43 9.31 -37.19
N LEU A 14 39.04 10.39 -36.68
CA LEU A 14 39.11 10.67 -35.25
C LEU A 14 37.71 10.92 -34.65
N SER A 15 36.81 11.59 -35.38
CA SER A 15 35.41 11.80 -34.97
C SER A 15 34.56 10.51 -35.01
N SER A 16 34.92 9.57 -35.88
CA SER A 16 34.27 8.25 -35.98
C SER A 16 34.72 7.30 -34.85
N PHE A 17 35.94 7.48 -34.35
CA PHE A 17 36.47 6.75 -33.20
C PHE A 17 35.88 7.24 -31.86
N THR A 18 35.53 8.52 -31.73
CA THR A 18 34.92 9.05 -30.50
C THR A 18 33.46 8.64 -30.31
N SER A 19 32.75 8.25 -31.38
CA SER A 19 31.35 7.78 -31.29
C SER A 19 31.17 6.34 -30.78
N LEU A 20 32.26 5.60 -30.54
CA LEU A 20 32.21 4.20 -30.06
C LEU A 20 32.45 4.04 -28.56
N VAL A 21 32.63 5.14 -27.81
CA VAL A 21 32.78 5.08 -26.35
C VAL A 21 31.41 5.04 -25.70
N HIS A 22 30.83 3.84 -25.58
CA HIS A 22 29.67 3.63 -24.71
C HIS A 22 30.11 3.77 -23.24
N SER A 23 29.85 4.94 -22.66
CA SER A 23 30.04 5.16 -21.22
C SER A 23 29.04 4.31 -20.43
N LEU A 24 29.46 3.12 -20.03
CA LEU A 24 28.69 2.26 -19.13
C LEU A 24 28.71 2.86 -17.72
N ARG A 25 27.55 3.27 -17.22
CA ARG A 25 27.40 3.79 -15.87
C ARG A 25 27.75 2.69 -14.85
N ILE A 26 28.72 2.95 -13.97
CA ILE A 26 29.16 2.01 -12.92
C ILE A 26 27.96 1.53 -12.08
N SER A 27 27.02 2.43 -11.81
CA SER A 27 25.76 2.13 -11.12
C SER A 27 25.04 0.91 -11.70
N ASN A 28 24.97 0.77 -13.02
CA ASN A 28 24.24 -0.31 -13.69
C ASN A 28 24.99 -1.65 -13.62
N LYS A 29 26.26 -1.65 -13.24
CA LYS A 29 27.04 -2.88 -12.99
C LYS A 29 26.99 -3.31 -11.52
N THR A 30 26.57 -2.42 -10.62
CA THR A 30 26.57 -2.63 -9.17
C THR A 30 25.17 -2.82 -8.60
N TYR A 31 24.17 -2.13 -9.15
CA TYR A 31 22.82 -2.11 -8.64
C TYR A 31 21.83 -2.63 -9.67
N ILE A 32 20.86 -3.42 -9.17
CA ILE A 32 19.68 -3.85 -9.90
C ILE A 32 18.50 -3.19 -9.17
N GLU A 33 17.68 -2.46 -9.92
CA GLU A 33 16.46 -1.84 -9.38
C GLU A 33 15.32 -2.86 -9.41
N ILE A 34 14.58 -2.96 -8.29
CA ILE A 34 13.44 -3.85 -8.12
C ILE A 34 12.20 -3.00 -7.87
N GLN A 35 11.13 -3.22 -8.62
CA GLN A 35 9.89 -2.46 -8.51
C GLN A 35 8.94 -3.07 -7.47
N GLY A 36 9.32 -2.95 -6.20
CA GLY A 36 8.45 -3.29 -5.08
C GLY A 36 7.40 -2.20 -4.79
N LYS A 37 6.25 -2.59 -4.25
CA LYS A 37 5.25 -1.66 -3.69
C LYS A 37 5.50 -1.51 -2.19
N ALA A 38 5.68 -0.26 -1.73
CA ALA A 38 6.00 0.03 -0.35
C ALA A 38 4.75 0.05 0.54
N CYS A 39 4.93 -0.35 1.79
CA CYS A 39 4.03 0.02 2.87
C CYS A 39 4.25 1.50 3.21
N PHE A 40 3.17 2.24 3.45
CA PHE A 40 3.26 3.69 3.64
C PHE A 40 2.66 4.14 4.97
N ARG A 41 3.15 5.27 5.45
CA ARG A 41 2.71 5.87 6.72
C ARG A 41 1.36 6.56 6.56
N ARG A 42 0.48 6.34 7.52
CA ARG A 42 -0.73 7.14 7.74
C ARG A 42 -0.72 7.69 9.16
N MET A 43 -1.51 8.71 9.42
CA MET A 43 -1.56 9.38 10.71
C MET A 43 -3.01 9.57 11.15
N ASN A 44 -3.27 9.30 12.42
CA ASN A 44 -4.49 9.65 13.12
C ASN A 44 -4.21 10.89 14.01
N GLY A 45 -5.24 11.47 14.63
CA GLY A 45 -5.13 12.63 15.51
C GLY A 45 -4.24 12.45 16.75
N THR A 46 -3.82 11.21 17.05
CA THR A 46 -2.99 10.87 18.23
C THR A 46 -1.69 10.13 17.89
N HIS A 47 -1.69 9.28 16.87
CA HIS A 47 -0.58 8.36 16.56
C HIS A 47 -0.37 8.26 15.06
N GLN A 48 0.77 7.69 14.66
CA GLN A 48 1.06 7.27 13.29
C GLN A 48 0.97 5.74 13.17
N ILE A 49 0.73 5.26 11.97
CA ILE A 49 0.62 3.84 11.61
C ILE A 49 1.31 3.60 10.27
N GLY A 50 1.61 2.33 9.95
CA GLY A 50 2.27 1.96 8.70
C GLY A 50 3.80 2.03 8.78
N CYS A 51 4.46 2.10 7.62
CA CYS A 51 5.90 1.89 7.51
C CYS A 51 6.65 3.15 7.01
N SER A 52 7.95 3.18 7.28
CA SER A 52 8.90 4.14 6.70
C SER A 52 10.31 3.61 6.84
N SER A 53 11.17 3.83 5.85
CA SER A 53 12.61 3.66 5.99
C SER A 53 13.24 4.84 6.73
N GLU A 54 14.51 4.67 7.09
CA GLU A 54 15.41 5.78 7.38
C GLU A 54 15.62 6.68 6.15
N THR A 55 16.11 7.91 6.36
CA THR A 55 16.27 8.95 5.32
C THR A 55 17.15 8.52 4.14
N LYS A 56 18.13 7.63 4.39
CA LYS A 56 19.03 7.10 3.35
C LYS A 56 18.63 5.69 2.89
N GLY A 57 17.45 5.22 3.29
CA GLY A 57 17.01 3.84 3.11
C GLY A 57 17.67 2.89 4.11
N ASN A 58 17.07 1.71 4.25
CA ASN A 58 17.57 0.63 5.09
C ASN A 58 18.30 -0.37 4.19
N VAL A 59 19.58 -0.60 4.47
CA VAL A 59 20.41 -1.58 3.74
C VAL A 59 20.62 -2.80 4.61
N GLY A 60 20.53 -3.99 4.05
CA GLY A 60 20.86 -5.22 4.77
C GLY A 60 21.06 -6.41 3.86
N ILE A 61 21.68 -7.45 4.40
CA ILE A 61 21.94 -8.70 3.67
C ILE A 61 20.62 -9.43 3.46
N LEU A 62 20.36 -9.82 2.22
CA LEU A 62 19.13 -10.51 1.87
C LEU A 62 19.12 -11.92 2.46
N TYR A 63 18.10 -12.26 3.23
CA TYR A 63 17.93 -13.60 3.79
C TYR A 63 16.53 -14.12 3.51
N HIS A 64 16.43 -15.20 2.74
CA HIS A 64 15.15 -15.82 2.38
C HIS A 64 14.75 -16.86 3.43
N ILE A 65 13.60 -16.65 4.06
CA ILE A 65 13.04 -17.59 5.04
C ILE A 65 12.03 -18.48 4.33
N THR A 66 12.31 -19.78 4.31
CA THR A 66 11.39 -20.79 3.76
C THR A 66 10.69 -21.58 4.87
N GLY A 67 11.32 -21.73 6.03
CA GLY A 67 10.74 -22.41 7.19
C GLY A 67 11.25 -21.92 8.55
N ASP A 68 10.82 -22.60 9.62
CA ASP A 68 11.14 -22.20 11.00
C ASP A 68 12.63 -22.30 11.34
N ASN A 69 13.33 -23.29 10.78
CA ASN A 69 14.77 -23.46 10.96
C ASN A 69 15.58 -22.25 10.44
N ASP A 70 15.16 -21.67 9.31
CA ASP A 70 15.79 -20.48 8.74
C ASP A 70 15.61 -19.27 9.68
N THR A 71 14.42 -19.16 10.27
CA THR A 71 14.14 -18.11 11.26
C THR A 71 15.04 -18.25 12.48
N GLU A 72 15.19 -19.47 13.02
CA GLU A 72 16.07 -19.70 14.16
C GLU A 72 17.54 -19.41 13.83
N TRP A 73 18.00 -19.83 12.65
CA TRP A 73 19.35 -19.54 12.19
C TRP A 73 19.58 -18.02 12.09
N LEU A 74 18.67 -17.28 11.48
CA LEU A 74 18.78 -15.82 11.35
C LEU A 74 18.87 -15.14 12.72
N LEU A 75 17.96 -15.50 13.63
CA LEU A 75 17.86 -14.86 14.94
C LEU A 75 19.04 -15.24 15.85
N LYS A 76 19.49 -16.50 15.86
CA LYS A 76 20.53 -16.97 16.79
C LYS A 76 21.94 -16.99 16.20
N LYS A 77 22.10 -17.52 14.98
CA LYS A 77 23.41 -17.82 14.37
C LYS A 77 23.92 -16.76 13.40
N GLY A 78 23.02 -16.04 12.70
CA GLY A 78 23.39 -15.03 11.70
C GLY A 78 24.28 -13.92 12.30
N PRO A 79 25.54 -13.78 11.85
CA PRO A 79 26.48 -12.81 12.43
C PRO A 79 26.40 -11.42 11.78
N ASN A 80 25.96 -11.35 10.53
CA ASN A 80 26.08 -10.17 9.67
C ASN A 80 24.83 -9.29 9.73
N LYS A 81 24.51 -8.75 10.91
CA LYS A 81 23.44 -7.73 11.03
C LYS A 81 23.87 -6.42 10.35
N PRO A 82 22.95 -5.67 9.71
CA PRO A 82 21.51 -5.92 9.61
C PRO A 82 21.11 -6.81 8.42
N TYR A 83 20.01 -7.54 8.58
CA TYR A 83 19.39 -8.38 7.53
C TYR A 83 18.10 -7.77 7.00
N ILE A 84 17.84 -8.02 5.71
CA ILE A 84 16.54 -7.80 5.09
C ILE A 84 15.94 -9.16 4.78
N VAL A 85 14.76 -9.42 5.33
CA VAL A 85 14.12 -10.73 5.23
C VAL A 85 13.22 -10.78 4.01
N LEU A 86 13.44 -11.79 3.17
CA LEU A 86 12.53 -12.16 2.10
C LEU A 86 11.61 -13.28 2.61
N LEU A 87 10.30 -13.09 2.55
CA LEU A 87 9.31 -14.04 3.06
C LEU A 87 8.13 -14.20 2.11
N ASN A 88 7.51 -15.39 2.14
CA ASN A 88 6.29 -15.62 1.39
C ASN A 88 5.10 -14.93 2.07
N SER A 89 4.16 -14.41 1.28
CA SER A 89 2.85 -13.92 1.75
C SER A 89 2.17 -14.80 2.81
N LEU A 90 2.30 -16.14 2.74
CA LEU A 90 1.71 -17.06 3.74
C LEU A 90 2.35 -16.97 5.14
N GLN A 91 3.61 -16.54 5.21
CA GLN A 91 4.36 -16.35 6.46
C GLN A 91 4.22 -14.91 6.99
N PHE A 92 3.58 -14.02 6.24
CA PHE A 92 3.41 -12.62 6.59
C PHE A 92 2.30 -12.45 7.63
N LYS A 93 2.58 -12.86 8.86
CA LYS A 93 1.69 -12.70 10.03
C LYS A 93 2.20 -11.61 10.96
N LEU A 94 1.29 -10.94 11.69
CA LEU A 94 1.64 -9.81 12.54
C LEU A 94 2.68 -10.17 13.61
N ASP A 95 2.47 -11.27 14.32
CA ASP A 95 3.37 -11.73 15.37
C ASP A 95 4.76 -12.04 14.83
N PHE A 96 4.84 -12.58 13.61
CA PHE A 96 6.10 -12.88 12.95
C PHE A 96 6.86 -11.60 12.59
N VAL A 97 6.18 -10.61 12.01
CA VAL A 97 6.78 -9.30 11.69
C VAL A 97 7.26 -8.60 12.97
N LYS A 98 6.44 -8.60 14.04
CA LYS A 98 6.81 -8.04 15.35
C LYS A 98 8.02 -8.76 15.95
N LYS A 99 8.06 -10.09 15.87
CA LYS A 99 9.20 -10.91 16.31
C LYS A 99 10.48 -10.52 15.56
N LEU A 100 10.43 -10.39 14.23
CA LEU A 100 11.60 -9.96 13.43
C LEU A 100 12.05 -8.54 13.79
N LYS A 101 11.13 -7.58 13.89
CA LYS A 101 11.45 -6.19 14.29
C LYS A 101 12.08 -6.12 15.68
N SER A 102 11.49 -6.82 16.66
CA SER A 102 11.96 -6.84 18.05
C SER A 102 13.33 -7.49 18.24
N SER A 103 13.77 -8.32 17.28
CA SER A 103 15.09 -8.98 17.35
C SER A 103 16.27 -8.01 17.24
N GLY A 104 16.06 -6.82 16.65
CA GLY A 104 17.12 -5.86 16.35
C GLY A 104 18.16 -6.32 15.30
N LYS A 105 18.00 -7.53 14.73
CA LYS A 105 18.85 -8.05 13.65
C LYS A 105 18.30 -7.75 12.25
N VAL A 106 16.99 -7.56 12.14
CA VAL A 106 16.29 -7.30 10.88
C VAL A 106 15.93 -5.83 10.80
N ASN A 107 16.21 -5.19 9.66
CA ASN A 107 15.90 -3.78 9.44
C ASN A 107 14.95 -3.54 8.26
N GLY A 108 14.32 -4.59 7.73
CA GLY A 108 13.28 -4.47 6.71
C GLY A 108 12.80 -5.83 6.21
N ILE A 109 11.67 -5.83 5.52
CA ILE A 109 11.02 -7.03 4.99
C ILE A 109 10.63 -6.83 3.53
N ILE A 110 10.84 -7.87 2.73
CA ILE A 110 10.29 -8.02 1.39
C ILE A 110 9.34 -9.21 1.41
N VAL A 111 8.07 -8.97 1.07
CA VAL A 111 7.03 -9.97 0.94
C VAL A 111 6.93 -10.37 -0.52
N ILE A 112 7.09 -11.66 -0.80
CA ILE A 112 6.82 -12.22 -2.12
C ILE A 112 5.31 -12.40 -2.22
N HIS A 113 4.68 -11.63 -3.11
CA HIS A 113 3.31 -11.87 -3.49
C HIS A 113 3.31 -13.08 -4.43
N VAL A 114 2.87 -14.22 -3.93
CA VAL A 114 2.81 -15.42 -4.78
C VAL A 114 1.63 -15.24 -5.73
N LEU A 115 1.93 -14.95 -6.99
CA LEU A 115 0.94 -14.91 -8.05
C LEU A 115 0.55 -16.32 -8.47
N GLN A 116 -0.72 -16.46 -8.82
CA GLN A 116 -1.37 -17.69 -9.29
C GLN A 116 -0.61 -18.31 -10.45
N ASN A 117 0.04 -19.46 -10.19
CA ASN A 117 0.01 -20.57 -11.13
C ASN A 117 -1.03 -21.54 -10.56
N GLU A 118 -2.08 -21.81 -11.36
CA GLU A 118 -3.40 -22.36 -11.02
C GLU A 118 -3.45 -23.73 -10.29
N THR A 119 -2.35 -24.23 -9.74
CA THR A 119 -2.31 -25.53 -9.07
C THR A 119 -1.71 -25.54 -7.67
N LEU A 120 -0.92 -24.55 -7.25
CA LEU A 120 -0.12 -24.68 -6.03
C LEU A 120 0.18 -23.37 -5.27
N THR A 121 -0.83 -22.54 -5.00
CA THR A 121 -0.78 -21.77 -3.75
C THR A 121 -2.16 -21.69 -3.10
N PRO A 122 -2.35 -22.27 -1.91
CA PRO A 122 -3.58 -22.09 -1.18
C PRO A 122 -3.63 -20.64 -0.70
N PHE A 123 -4.77 -19.97 -0.88
CA PHE A 123 -5.13 -18.87 0.02
C PHE A 123 -4.84 -19.32 1.45
N PRO A 124 -4.34 -18.44 2.34
CA PRO A 124 -4.16 -18.83 3.73
C PRO A 124 -5.48 -19.47 4.20
N PRO A 125 -5.49 -20.74 4.63
CA PRO A 125 -6.73 -21.48 4.87
C PRO A 125 -7.56 -20.83 5.99
N GLU A 126 -6.89 -20.09 6.87
CA GLU A 126 -7.48 -19.29 7.94
C GLU A 126 -7.95 -17.89 7.49
N GLY A 127 -7.68 -17.50 6.24
CA GLY A 127 -7.84 -16.13 5.74
C GLY A 127 -6.72 -15.19 6.18
N PHE A 128 -6.68 -14.00 5.58
CA PHE A 128 -5.78 -12.91 5.98
C PHE A 128 -6.52 -11.58 5.82
N SER A 129 -6.54 -10.77 6.88
CA SER A 129 -7.04 -9.40 6.80
C SER A 129 -6.13 -8.48 7.62
N PRO A 130 -5.46 -7.49 6.99
CA PRO A 130 -4.60 -6.55 7.70
C PRO A 130 -5.40 -5.54 8.54
N ASP A 131 -6.72 -5.48 8.35
CA ASP A 131 -7.65 -4.66 9.12
C ASP A 131 -7.90 -5.25 10.51
N SER A 132 -8.50 -4.46 11.39
CA SER A 132 -8.95 -4.83 12.72
C SER A 132 -10.11 -5.83 12.67
N SER A 133 -10.31 -6.57 13.77
CA SER A 133 -11.45 -7.49 13.87
C SER A 133 -12.80 -6.79 13.98
N CYS A 134 -12.80 -5.52 14.40
CA CYS A 134 -13.95 -4.64 14.54
C CYS A 134 -13.68 -3.31 13.81
N PRO A 135 -13.92 -3.23 12.49
CA PRO A 135 -13.64 -2.02 11.72
C PRO A 135 -14.51 -0.84 12.17
N ASN A 136 -13.91 0.35 12.25
CA ASN A 136 -14.57 1.63 12.58
C ASN A 136 -15.38 1.67 13.90
N ASP A 137 -14.99 0.86 14.88
CA ASP A 137 -15.65 0.74 16.18
C ASP A 137 -15.86 2.07 16.92
N ARG A 138 -14.87 2.98 16.82
CA ARG A 138 -14.86 4.30 17.46
C ARG A 138 -15.70 5.36 16.76
N TYR A 139 -16.09 5.11 15.51
CA TYR A 139 -16.84 6.06 14.69
C TYR A 139 -18.28 5.59 14.40
N GLY A 140 -18.63 4.38 14.86
CA GLY A 140 -19.96 3.82 14.74
C GLY A 140 -20.95 4.34 15.78
N LEU A 141 -22.23 4.12 15.51
CA LEU A 141 -23.34 4.50 16.39
C LEU A 141 -23.22 3.91 17.81
N TYR A 142 -22.65 2.71 17.91
CA TYR A 142 -22.59 1.93 19.15
C TYR A 142 -21.31 2.14 19.97
N HIS A 143 -20.46 3.13 19.63
CA HIS A 143 -19.17 3.31 20.30
C HIS A 143 -19.27 3.38 21.84
N GLU A 144 -20.27 4.10 22.35
CA GLU A 144 -20.51 4.29 23.79
C GLU A 144 -21.52 3.28 24.39
N ASP A 145 -22.03 2.35 23.57
CA ASP A 145 -23.01 1.36 24.03
C ASP A 145 -22.33 0.24 24.82
N LYS A 146 -22.93 -0.17 25.94
CA LYS A 146 -22.36 -1.19 26.83
C LYS A 146 -22.41 -2.61 26.25
N ASN A 147 -23.42 -2.91 25.44
CA ASN A 147 -23.67 -4.25 24.91
C ASN A 147 -23.08 -4.43 23.51
N TYR A 148 -23.07 -3.36 22.71
CA TYR A 148 -22.65 -3.38 21.30
C TYR A 148 -21.33 -2.64 21.03
N GLY A 149 -20.84 -1.86 21.99
CA GLY A 149 -19.57 -1.16 21.88
C GLY A 149 -18.40 -2.12 21.68
N ASN A 150 -17.43 -1.70 20.89
CA ASN A 150 -16.24 -2.47 20.53
C ASN A 150 -16.56 -3.87 19.96
N CYS A 151 -17.70 -4.04 19.28
CA CYS A 151 -18.11 -5.31 18.69
C CYS A 151 -18.21 -6.47 19.69
N GLN A 152 -18.51 -6.21 20.97
CA GLN A 152 -18.52 -7.26 22.00
C GLN A 152 -19.43 -8.45 21.68
N ASN A 153 -20.57 -8.20 21.05
CA ASN A 153 -21.56 -9.24 20.74
C ASN A 153 -21.38 -9.87 19.34
N VAL A 154 -20.69 -9.18 18.41
CA VAL A 154 -20.58 -9.62 17.01
C VAL A 154 -19.20 -9.25 16.47
N THR A 155 -18.43 -10.24 16.04
CA THR A 155 -17.16 -10.00 15.33
C THR A 155 -17.40 -9.93 13.83
N TRP A 156 -17.28 -8.73 13.26
CA TRP A 156 -17.48 -8.50 11.81
C TRP A 156 -16.33 -9.06 10.95
N ASN A 157 -15.09 -8.99 11.42
CA ASN A 157 -13.91 -9.46 10.70
C ASN A 157 -13.10 -10.47 11.55
N PRO A 158 -13.48 -11.76 11.61
CA PRO A 158 -12.84 -12.73 12.50
C PRO A 158 -11.36 -12.99 12.18
N VAL A 159 -10.93 -12.75 10.94
CA VAL A 159 -9.56 -12.95 10.46
C VAL A 159 -8.71 -11.67 10.53
N GLY A 160 -9.31 -10.57 11.01
CA GLY A 160 -8.66 -9.27 11.16
C GLY A 160 -7.71 -9.25 12.35
N HIS A 161 -6.43 -8.99 12.09
CA HIS A 161 -5.40 -8.92 13.13
C HIS A 161 -4.83 -7.50 13.31
N GLY A 162 -5.32 -6.50 12.59
CA GLY A 162 -4.99 -5.08 12.79
C GLY A 162 -3.55 -4.70 12.46
N MET A 163 -2.84 -5.49 11.64
CA MET A 163 -1.43 -5.20 11.26
C MET A 163 -1.27 -3.82 10.61
N MET A 164 -2.29 -3.34 9.90
CA MET A 164 -2.25 -2.04 9.25
C MET A 164 -2.17 -0.88 10.25
N PHE A 165 -2.69 -1.05 11.47
CA PHE A 165 -2.74 -0.01 12.49
C PHE A 165 -1.50 -0.02 13.40
N GLU A 166 -0.50 -0.82 13.07
CA GLU A 166 0.76 -0.89 13.80
C GLU A 166 1.77 0.11 13.25
N ASP A 167 2.63 0.63 14.13
CA ASP A 167 3.69 1.56 13.76
C ASP A 167 4.99 0.80 13.46
N PHE A 168 5.33 0.73 12.18
CA PHE A 168 6.59 0.21 11.64
C PHE A 168 7.55 1.36 11.27
N ASP A 169 7.66 2.38 12.13
CA ASP A 169 8.70 3.42 11.98
C ASP A 169 10.10 2.82 11.87
N LYS A 170 10.87 3.32 10.89
CA LYS A 170 12.22 2.88 10.51
C LYS A 170 12.32 1.40 10.13
N PHE A 171 11.19 0.76 9.82
CA PHE A 171 11.12 -0.64 9.44
C PHE A 171 10.29 -0.77 8.15
N PRO A 172 10.94 -0.60 6.97
CA PRO A 172 10.26 -0.65 5.69
C PRO A 172 9.81 -2.07 5.35
N ILE A 173 8.62 -2.16 4.76
CA ILE A 173 8.03 -3.42 4.30
C ILE A 173 7.60 -3.21 2.86
N PHE A 174 8.14 -4.01 1.95
CA PHE A 174 7.81 -3.97 0.53
C PHE A 174 7.13 -5.26 0.12
N VAL A 175 6.26 -5.20 -0.87
CA VAL A 175 5.76 -6.39 -1.57
C VAL A 175 6.24 -6.38 -3.01
N VAL A 176 6.74 -7.52 -3.47
CA VAL A 176 7.17 -7.72 -4.85
C VAL A 176 6.21 -8.68 -5.52
N ILE A 177 5.65 -8.22 -6.65
CA ILE A 177 4.60 -8.95 -7.39
C ILE A 177 5.20 -9.64 -8.62
N ASN A 178 6.16 -9.00 -9.29
CA ASN A 178 6.72 -9.51 -10.53
C ASN A 178 7.60 -10.74 -10.27
N GLN A 179 7.24 -11.89 -10.84
CA GLN A 179 7.95 -13.15 -10.66
C GLN A 179 9.42 -13.05 -11.08
N THR A 180 9.74 -12.32 -12.16
CA THR A 180 11.14 -12.15 -12.60
C THR A 180 11.98 -11.42 -11.56
N GLU A 181 11.41 -10.44 -10.86
CA GLU A 181 12.10 -9.73 -9.78
C GLU A 181 12.29 -10.61 -8.55
N VAL A 182 11.30 -11.44 -8.23
CA VAL A 182 11.39 -12.46 -7.18
C VAL A 182 12.51 -13.45 -7.50
N ASP A 183 12.59 -13.92 -8.74
CA ASP A 183 13.62 -14.86 -9.18
C ASP A 183 15.03 -14.23 -9.08
N ILE A 184 15.19 -12.95 -9.40
CA ILE A 184 16.45 -12.21 -9.20
C ILE A 184 16.83 -12.18 -7.71
N LEU A 185 15.88 -11.85 -6.83
CA LEU A 185 16.13 -11.82 -5.38
C LEU A 185 16.52 -13.20 -4.82
N ILE A 186 15.87 -14.26 -5.29
CA ILE A 186 16.14 -15.62 -4.79
C ILE A 186 17.40 -16.20 -5.43
N GLN A 187 17.46 -16.29 -6.75
CA GLN A 187 18.50 -17.03 -7.47
C GLN A 187 19.80 -16.23 -7.57
N ASP A 188 19.72 -14.98 -8.06
CA ASP A 188 20.92 -14.19 -8.36
C ASP A 188 21.54 -13.55 -7.12
N CYS A 189 20.76 -13.39 -6.03
CA CYS A 189 21.20 -12.77 -4.78
C CYS A 189 21.30 -13.79 -3.64
N TYR A 190 20.18 -14.37 -3.17
CA TYR A 190 20.19 -15.21 -1.98
C TYR A 190 20.92 -16.55 -2.17
N GLU A 191 20.49 -17.39 -3.12
CA GLU A 191 21.08 -18.72 -3.37
C GLU A 191 22.57 -18.61 -3.75
N LYS A 192 22.89 -17.63 -4.60
CA LYS A 192 24.25 -17.42 -5.09
C LYS A 192 25.23 -16.90 -4.04
N TYR A 193 24.82 -16.01 -3.14
CA TYR A 193 25.76 -15.32 -2.24
C TYR A 193 25.48 -15.48 -0.74
N ASN A 194 24.23 -15.69 -0.32
CA ASN A 194 23.85 -15.55 1.10
C ASN A 194 23.39 -16.85 1.76
N LYS A 195 22.98 -17.85 0.99
CA LYS A 195 22.52 -19.14 1.53
C LYS A 195 23.61 -19.78 2.39
N PRO A 196 23.30 -20.15 3.66
CA PRO A 196 24.24 -20.86 4.52
C PRO A 196 24.72 -22.17 3.89
N LEU A 197 25.94 -22.58 4.22
CA LEU A 197 26.49 -23.85 3.74
C LEU A 197 25.71 -25.03 4.36
N PRO A 198 25.76 -26.25 3.76
CA PRO A 198 25.00 -27.40 4.25
C PRO A 198 25.33 -27.83 5.69
N ASP A 199 26.51 -27.46 6.19
CA ASP A 199 26.94 -27.66 7.58
C ASP A 199 26.36 -26.61 8.55
N GLY A 200 25.58 -25.66 8.05
CA GLY A 200 24.98 -24.54 8.80
C GLY A 200 25.95 -23.39 9.08
N SER A 201 27.17 -23.44 8.53
CA SER A 201 28.16 -22.38 8.65
C SER A 201 27.80 -21.17 7.78
N VAL A 202 28.35 -20.01 8.17
CA VAL A 202 28.06 -18.73 7.55
C VAL A 202 28.91 -18.59 6.29
N ARG A 203 28.32 -18.05 5.22
CA ARG A 203 29.03 -17.79 3.97
C ARG A 203 30.01 -16.63 4.12
N GLU A 204 31.18 -16.76 3.52
CA GLU A 204 32.18 -15.70 3.47
C GLU A 204 31.81 -14.63 2.43
N TYR A 205 32.38 -13.43 2.61
CA TYR A 205 32.22 -12.32 1.68
C TYR A 205 32.77 -12.69 0.29
N PRO A 206 32.14 -12.28 -0.84
CA PRO A 206 31.08 -11.26 -0.99
C PRO A 206 29.65 -11.76 -0.75
N LEU A 207 28.88 -10.93 -0.04
CA LEU A 207 27.45 -11.12 0.21
C LEU A 207 26.62 -10.18 -0.67
N CYS A 208 25.37 -10.59 -0.93
CA CYS A 208 24.41 -9.76 -1.64
C CYS A 208 23.53 -8.98 -0.64
N ALA A 209 23.38 -7.67 -0.85
CA ALA A 209 22.58 -6.80 0.01
C ALA A 209 21.49 -6.11 -0.81
N VAL A 210 20.39 -5.77 -0.14
CA VAL A 210 19.28 -5.01 -0.71
C VAL A 210 19.15 -3.70 0.06
N GLN A 211 18.66 -2.66 -0.62
CA GLN A 211 18.32 -1.38 -0.02
C GLN A 211 16.83 -1.12 -0.19
N LEU A 212 16.11 -0.90 0.91
CA LEU A 212 14.71 -0.50 0.90
C LEU A 212 14.61 0.99 1.22
N LYS A 213 13.94 1.75 0.35
CA LYS A 213 13.86 3.20 0.45
C LYS A 213 12.43 3.70 0.20
N ASP A 214 11.76 4.07 1.27
CA ASP A 214 10.39 4.60 1.35
C ASP A 214 10.31 5.63 2.50
N THR A 215 11.26 6.58 2.52
CA THR A 215 11.31 7.59 3.58
C THR A 215 10.04 8.45 3.55
N MET A 216 9.29 8.44 4.65
CA MET A 216 8.08 9.26 4.81
C MET A 216 8.38 10.52 5.63
N SER A 217 8.09 11.69 5.06
CA SER A 217 8.38 13.01 5.68
C SER A 217 7.42 13.36 6.83
N GLY A 218 6.19 12.85 6.77
CA GLY A 218 5.18 13.00 7.81
C GLY A 218 5.53 12.17 9.05
N ALA A 219 5.32 12.71 10.25
CA ALA A 219 5.69 12.06 11.50
C ALA A 219 4.80 12.47 12.67
N LYS A 220 4.78 11.61 13.70
CA LYS A 220 4.13 11.73 15.00
C LYS A 220 2.60 11.55 14.95
N ASP A 221 1.87 12.56 14.50
CA ASP A 221 0.41 12.57 14.51
C ASP A 221 -0.11 13.56 13.45
N ALA A 222 -1.38 13.43 13.07
CA ALA A 222 -1.98 14.23 12.01
C ALA A 222 -1.98 15.73 12.33
N LYS A 223 -2.20 16.11 13.59
CA LYS A 223 -2.22 17.53 14.02
C LYS A 223 -0.83 18.14 13.90
N THR A 224 0.20 17.44 14.36
CA THR A 224 1.60 17.85 14.28
C THR A 224 2.05 17.94 12.83
N CYS A 225 1.71 16.94 12.01
CA CYS A 225 2.10 16.93 10.61
C CYS A 225 1.44 18.08 9.83
N TYR A 226 0.12 18.23 9.95
CA TYR A 226 -0.62 19.30 9.26
C TYR A 226 -0.13 20.69 9.69
N ARG A 227 0.12 20.89 10.99
CA ARG A 227 0.70 22.13 11.52
C ARG A 227 2.08 22.43 10.91
N ARG A 228 2.92 21.41 10.68
CA ARG A 228 4.24 21.60 10.04
C ARG A 228 4.13 21.99 8.58
N THR A 229 3.13 21.46 7.86
CA THR A 229 2.84 21.84 6.47
C THR A 229 2.37 23.29 6.37
N GLN A 230 1.55 23.76 7.32
CA GLN A 230 1.00 25.12 7.30
C GLN A 230 1.97 26.22 7.73
N VAL A 231 3.06 25.87 8.43
CA VAL A 231 4.04 26.83 8.92
C VAL A 231 5.25 26.82 7.99
N PRO A 232 5.38 27.79 7.06
CA PRO A 232 6.55 27.87 6.20
C PRO A 232 7.79 28.12 7.05
N THR A 233 8.68 27.12 7.10
CA THR A 233 9.95 27.20 7.84
C THR A 233 11.11 27.65 6.97
N ASN A 234 10.96 27.56 5.64
CA ASN A 234 11.98 27.84 4.65
C ASN A 234 11.39 28.68 3.50
N LEU A 235 12.27 29.26 2.66
CA LEU A 235 11.88 29.98 1.44
C LEU A 235 11.09 29.10 0.46
N ASN A 236 11.33 27.77 0.49
CA ASN A 236 10.55 26.77 -0.22
C ASN A 236 9.85 25.88 0.83
N PRO A 237 8.55 26.11 1.11
CA PRO A 237 7.83 25.31 2.09
C PRO A 237 7.65 23.88 1.57
N ASP A 238 8.00 22.90 2.40
CA ASP A 238 7.75 21.49 2.11
C ASP A 238 6.35 21.09 2.61
N THR A 239 5.60 20.35 1.79
CA THR A 239 4.39 19.67 2.22
C THR A 239 4.76 18.34 2.88
N TYR A 240 4.43 18.18 4.17
CA TYR A 240 4.78 16.96 4.92
C TYR A 240 3.70 15.89 4.88
N CYS A 241 2.44 16.27 4.69
CA CYS A 241 1.30 15.36 4.57
C CYS A 241 0.11 16.08 3.97
N ASP A 242 -0.77 15.26 3.37
CA ASP A 242 -2.03 15.66 2.76
C ASP A 242 -3.20 15.00 3.50
N PRO A 243 -4.38 15.67 3.57
CA PRO A 243 -5.59 15.05 4.07
C PRO A 243 -6.01 13.90 3.15
N LEU A 244 -6.48 12.80 3.74
CA LEU A 244 -7.06 11.70 2.99
C LEU A 244 -8.53 12.03 2.69
N GLY A 245 -8.90 12.10 1.42
CA GLY A 245 -10.26 12.35 0.99
C GLY A 245 -10.36 12.38 -0.53
N ASP A 246 -11.59 12.21 -1.02
CA ASP A 246 -11.94 12.36 -2.43
C ASP A 246 -13.43 12.75 -2.53
N HIS A 247 -13.94 12.86 -3.74
CA HIS A 247 -15.30 13.28 -4.00
C HIS A 247 -16.29 12.11 -4.00
N ASN A 248 -17.41 12.31 -3.30
CA ASN A 248 -18.54 11.40 -3.38
C ASN A 248 -19.29 11.58 -4.71
N VAL A 249 -19.87 10.50 -5.22
CA VAL A 249 -20.70 10.53 -6.44
C VAL A 249 -22.16 10.37 -6.06
N ILE A 250 -22.99 11.30 -6.53
CA ILE A 250 -24.42 11.35 -6.26
C ILE A 250 -25.17 11.34 -7.58
N ALA A 251 -26.24 10.55 -7.67
CA ALA A 251 -27.17 10.57 -8.80
C ALA A 251 -28.62 10.51 -8.29
N THR A 252 -29.51 11.30 -8.89
CA THR A 252 -30.95 11.32 -8.60
C THR A 252 -31.74 10.93 -9.84
N ILE A 253 -32.92 10.35 -9.66
CA ILE A 253 -33.82 10.02 -10.78
C ILE A 253 -34.65 11.25 -11.14
N LYS A 254 -35.20 11.95 -10.14
CA LYS A 254 -35.92 13.20 -10.35
C LYS A 254 -34.94 14.38 -10.35
N ALA A 255 -35.29 15.43 -11.09
CA ALA A 255 -34.54 16.67 -11.03
C ALA A 255 -34.66 17.25 -9.62
N VAL A 256 -33.50 17.54 -9.02
CA VAL A 256 -33.41 18.17 -7.70
C VAL A 256 -33.84 19.64 -7.85
N PRO A 257 -34.94 20.08 -7.22
CA PRO A 257 -35.30 21.50 -7.25
C PRO A 257 -34.23 22.32 -6.53
N ASN A 258 -34.00 23.56 -6.98
CA ASN A 258 -33.09 24.53 -6.33
C ASN A 258 -33.64 25.08 -5.00
N GLN A 259 -34.38 24.27 -4.24
CA GLN A 259 -34.99 24.64 -2.97
C GLN A 259 -34.33 23.84 -1.85
N ASP A 260 -33.91 24.54 -0.79
CA ASP A 260 -33.20 23.95 0.34
C ASP A 260 -34.14 23.14 1.27
N VAL A 261 -35.46 23.22 1.05
CA VAL A 261 -36.47 22.60 1.92
C VAL A 261 -37.18 21.45 1.20
N TYR A 262 -36.87 20.22 1.62
CA TYR A 262 -37.55 19.02 1.15
C TYR A 262 -38.69 18.61 2.08
N PRO A 263 -39.85 18.18 1.54
CA PRO A 263 -40.91 17.64 2.37
C PRO A 263 -40.47 16.35 3.06
N ASN A 264 -41.01 16.07 4.24
CA ASN A 264 -40.71 14.85 4.98
C ASN A 264 -41.04 13.60 4.15
N LYS A 265 -40.16 12.58 4.19
CA LYS A 265 -40.30 11.30 3.47
C LYS A 265 -40.30 11.43 1.93
N SER A 266 -39.59 12.42 1.39
CA SER A 266 -39.51 12.70 -0.05
C SER A 266 -38.46 11.88 -0.82
N VAL A 267 -37.38 11.46 -0.16
CA VAL A 267 -36.22 10.83 -0.80
C VAL A 267 -35.94 9.46 -0.17
N ILE A 268 -35.58 8.49 -1.02
CA ILE A 268 -35.04 7.19 -0.66
C ILE A 268 -33.55 7.20 -1.01
N VAL A 269 -32.68 6.93 -0.04
CA VAL A 269 -31.23 6.89 -0.25
C VAL A 269 -30.77 5.44 -0.40
N ALA A 270 -30.16 5.12 -1.53
CA ALA A 270 -29.48 3.86 -1.78
C ALA A 270 -27.98 4.16 -1.83
N ALA A 271 -27.22 3.69 -0.82
CA ALA A 271 -25.82 4.03 -0.65
C ALA A 271 -24.90 2.81 -0.79
N ALA A 272 -23.77 2.99 -1.46
CA ALA A 272 -22.70 1.99 -1.57
C ALA A 272 -21.32 2.62 -1.32
N ARG A 273 -20.43 1.85 -0.69
CA ARG A 273 -19.04 2.25 -0.43
C ARG A 273 -18.21 2.13 -1.72
N LEU A 274 -17.43 3.16 -2.04
CA LEU A 274 -16.52 3.16 -3.19
C LEU A 274 -15.08 2.78 -2.81
N ASP A 275 -14.66 3.11 -1.60
CA ASP A 275 -13.27 3.02 -1.21
C ASP A 275 -12.89 1.64 -0.65
N SER A 276 -11.64 1.26 -0.91
CA SER A 276 -10.96 0.19 -0.21
C SER A 276 -9.60 0.66 0.26
N PHE A 277 -8.95 -0.15 1.08
CA PHE A 277 -7.64 0.18 1.61
C PHE A 277 -6.79 -1.07 1.72
N SER A 278 -5.48 -0.84 1.75
CA SER A 278 -4.45 -1.86 1.85
C SER A 278 -3.23 -1.26 2.50
N MET A 279 -2.39 -2.13 3.05
CA MET A 279 -1.10 -1.77 3.64
C MET A 279 -0.10 -1.29 2.58
N PHE A 280 -0.19 -1.82 1.35
CA PHE A 280 0.76 -1.55 0.27
C PHE A 280 0.19 -0.56 -0.76
N GLU A 281 1.05 0.33 -1.23
CA GLU A 281 0.70 1.35 -2.21
C GLU A 281 0.24 0.73 -3.54
N ASN A 282 -0.85 1.25 -4.10
CA ASN A 282 -1.40 0.85 -5.40
C ASN A 282 -1.80 -0.64 -5.50
N ILE A 283 -2.04 -1.30 -4.36
CA ILE A 283 -2.58 -2.67 -4.30
C ILE A 283 -3.83 -2.63 -3.45
N TYR A 284 -4.98 -2.38 -4.07
CA TYR A 284 -6.28 -2.31 -3.38
C TYR A 284 -7.29 -3.33 -3.92
N PRO A 285 -6.94 -4.64 -3.99
CA PRO A 285 -7.87 -5.66 -4.46
C PRO A 285 -8.95 -5.86 -3.39
N SER A 286 -10.20 -5.55 -3.70
CA SER A 286 -11.29 -5.77 -2.73
C SER A 286 -12.61 -6.07 -3.45
N ALA A 287 -12.59 -7.12 -4.27
CA ALA A 287 -13.73 -7.57 -5.04
C ALA A 287 -15.01 -7.74 -4.18
N ASP A 288 -14.91 -8.41 -3.04
CA ASP A 288 -16.10 -8.76 -2.24
C ASP A 288 -16.62 -7.64 -1.33
N ASN A 289 -15.77 -6.71 -0.89
CA ASN A 289 -16.20 -5.68 0.08
C ASN A 289 -16.75 -4.39 -0.56
N HIS A 290 -16.28 -3.98 -1.74
CA HIS A 290 -16.69 -2.70 -2.34
C HIS A 290 -17.23 -2.87 -3.77
N VAL A 291 -16.54 -3.63 -4.63
CA VAL A 291 -16.95 -3.78 -6.04
C VAL A 291 -18.36 -4.38 -6.15
N THR A 292 -18.70 -5.37 -5.32
CA THR A 292 -20.05 -5.97 -5.26
C THR A 292 -21.13 -4.93 -4.97
N GLY A 293 -20.93 -4.06 -3.99
CA GLY A 293 -21.86 -2.99 -3.63
C GLY A 293 -22.00 -1.93 -4.73
N ILE A 294 -20.88 -1.55 -5.36
CA ILE A 294 -20.86 -0.59 -6.47
C ILE A 294 -21.61 -1.15 -7.67
N VAL A 295 -21.27 -2.37 -8.10
CA VAL A 295 -21.89 -3.03 -9.25
C VAL A 295 -23.36 -3.29 -8.97
N GLY A 296 -23.72 -3.71 -7.75
CA GLY A 296 -25.11 -3.93 -7.35
C GLY A 296 -25.94 -2.65 -7.42
N LEU A 297 -25.44 -1.54 -6.88
CA LEU A 297 -26.15 -0.26 -6.91
C LEU A 297 -26.23 0.32 -8.33
N LEU A 298 -25.16 0.20 -9.13
CA LEU A 298 -25.17 0.63 -10.53
C LEU A 298 -26.15 -0.20 -11.37
N ALA A 299 -26.19 -1.52 -11.18
CA ALA A 299 -27.13 -2.39 -11.86
C ALA A 299 -28.59 -2.06 -11.48
N ALA A 300 -28.83 -1.77 -10.20
CA ALA A 300 -30.14 -1.31 -9.72
C ALA A 300 -30.52 0.06 -10.32
N ALA A 301 -29.57 1.01 -10.37
CA ALA A 301 -29.79 2.31 -10.97
C ALA A 301 -30.10 2.21 -12.48
N GLU A 302 -29.38 1.37 -13.21
CA GLU A 302 -29.63 1.09 -14.62
C GLU A 302 -31.02 0.44 -14.84
N ALA A 303 -31.41 -0.49 -13.98
CA ALA A 303 -32.74 -1.09 -14.03
C ALA A 303 -33.86 -0.06 -13.77
N LEU A 304 -33.67 0.84 -12.79
CA LEU A 304 -34.61 1.92 -12.48
C LEU A 304 -34.67 2.98 -13.58
N SER A 305 -33.55 3.24 -14.26
CA SER A 305 -33.47 4.20 -15.37
C SER A 305 -34.44 3.87 -16.51
N LYS A 306 -34.71 2.57 -16.76
CA LYS A 306 -35.68 2.11 -17.77
C LYS A 306 -37.13 2.50 -17.45
N TYR A 307 -37.44 2.81 -16.20
CA TYR A 307 -38.75 3.25 -15.72
C TYR A 307 -38.74 4.73 -15.29
N LYS A 308 -37.73 5.48 -15.72
CA LYS A 308 -37.54 6.88 -15.32
C LYS A 308 -38.75 7.75 -15.63
N ASP A 309 -39.34 7.61 -16.82
CA ASP A 309 -40.49 8.43 -17.23
C ASP A 309 -41.72 8.15 -16.35
N ASP A 310 -41.95 6.89 -15.99
CA ASP A 310 -43.06 6.50 -15.09
C ASP A 310 -42.85 7.07 -13.68
N ILE A 311 -41.60 7.07 -13.20
CA ILE A 311 -41.23 7.63 -11.89
C ILE A 311 -41.36 9.17 -11.90
N ILE A 312 -40.97 9.83 -12.99
CA ILE A 312 -41.06 11.30 -13.09
C ILE A 312 -42.51 11.75 -13.21
N ASN A 313 -43.33 11.07 -14.03
CA ASN A 313 -44.70 11.47 -14.30
C ASN A 313 -45.68 11.18 -13.16
N ASN A 314 -45.30 10.32 -12.21
CA ASN A 314 -46.12 9.99 -11.05
C ASN A 314 -45.76 10.84 -9.82
N ASN A 315 -46.66 11.74 -9.45
CA ASN A 315 -46.51 12.63 -8.30
C ASN A 315 -46.47 11.91 -6.94
N ASP A 316 -46.96 10.67 -6.84
CA ASP A 316 -46.94 9.90 -5.59
C ASP A 316 -45.62 9.15 -5.36
N THR A 317 -44.74 9.11 -6.36
CA THR A 317 -43.44 8.42 -6.22
C THR A 317 -42.41 9.28 -5.51
N ARG A 318 -41.63 8.66 -4.63
CA ARG A 318 -40.49 9.30 -3.95
C ARG A 318 -39.30 9.38 -4.88
N ASP A 319 -38.44 10.38 -4.67
CA ASP A 319 -37.17 10.43 -5.38
C ASP A 319 -36.20 9.36 -4.85
N ILE A 320 -35.33 8.88 -5.72
CA ILE A 320 -34.32 7.88 -5.38
C ILE A 320 -32.95 8.50 -5.60
N LEU A 321 -32.19 8.60 -4.51
CA LEU A 321 -30.83 9.11 -4.44
C LEU A 321 -29.87 7.92 -4.41
N CYS A 322 -29.15 7.68 -5.50
CA CYS A 322 -28.02 6.76 -5.53
C CYS A 322 -26.77 7.50 -5.03
N TYR A 323 -26.19 7.02 -3.93
CA TYR A 323 -25.06 7.65 -3.27
C TYR A 323 -23.87 6.70 -3.21
N PHE A 324 -22.75 7.11 -3.79
CA PHE A 324 -21.50 6.37 -3.75
C PHE A 324 -20.50 7.18 -2.94
N TYR A 325 -20.07 6.64 -1.79
CA TYR A 325 -19.23 7.39 -0.85
C TYR A 325 -17.78 6.92 -0.82
N ILE A 326 -16.86 7.88 -0.79
CA ILE A 326 -15.41 7.69 -0.60
C ILE A 326 -15.02 8.37 0.70
N CYS A 327 -14.44 7.63 1.65
CA CYS A 327 -14.02 8.15 2.96
C CYS A 327 -15.16 8.83 3.74
N LEU A 328 -15.62 8.22 4.84
CA LEU A 328 -16.84 8.62 5.56
C LEU A 328 -16.74 9.94 6.37
N THR A 329 -15.84 10.85 5.99
CA THR A 329 -15.61 12.12 6.68
C THR A 329 -16.62 13.21 6.33
N ASP A 330 -17.28 13.15 5.16
CA ASP A 330 -18.06 14.30 4.65
C ASP A 330 -19.58 14.15 4.65
N ILE A 331 -20.15 13.01 5.06
CA ILE A 331 -21.61 12.82 5.05
C ILE A 331 -22.32 13.91 5.88
N LEU A 332 -21.79 14.27 7.05
CA LEU A 332 -22.44 15.24 7.95
C LEU A 332 -22.14 16.71 7.64
N ASN A 333 -21.06 17.00 6.90
CA ASN A 333 -20.73 18.38 6.52
C ASN A 333 -21.42 18.80 5.22
N SER A 334 -21.65 17.88 4.28
CA SER A 334 -22.43 18.17 3.08
C SER A 334 -23.89 18.54 3.37
N PHE A 335 -24.51 17.97 4.41
CA PHE A 335 -25.87 18.35 4.84
C PHE A 335 -25.93 19.59 5.74
N LYS A 336 -24.79 20.15 6.15
CA LYS A 336 -24.73 21.41 6.91
C LYS A 336 -24.62 22.65 6.02
N HIS A 337 -24.32 22.46 4.73
CA HIS A 337 -24.17 23.52 3.74
C HIS A 337 -25.08 23.36 2.51
N SER A 338 -26.13 22.53 2.61
CA SER A 338 -27.26 22.50 1.69
C SER A 338 -28.50 23.06 2.38
#